data_AF-A0A349N8Z6-F1
#
_entry.id   AF-A0A349N8Z6-F1
#
_cell.length_a   1.000
_cell.length_b   1.000
_cell.length_c   1.000
_cell.angle_alpha   90.00
_cell.angle_beta   90.00
_cell.angle_gamma   90.00
#
_symmetry.space_group_name_H-M   'P 1'
#
loop_
_entity.id
_entity.type
_entity.pdbx_description
1 polymer ?
#
loop_
_entity_poly.entity_id
_entity_poly.type
_entity_poly.pdbx_seq_one_letter_code
_entity_poly.pdbx_strand_id
1 'polypeptide(L)' 'MVLASQQKRLLINILAPVSWKSAKKTTAKKAMGLMENGKALFIDVRLPMHYREVHKKGALNANRKTVQEDLD' A
#
# COMPACT_ATOMS: atom_id res chain seq x y z
N MET A 1 26.06 22.85 13.93
CA MET A 1 25.42 22.73 12.59
C MET A 1 25.00 21.29 12.24
N VAL A 2 24.56 20.47 13.21
CA VAL A 2 24.25 19.03 12.99
C VAL A 2 22.75 18.73 13.08
N LEU A 3 22.01 19.49 13.89
CA LEU A 3 20.56 19.31 14.13
C LEU A 3 19.70 19.60 12.89
N ALA A 4 19.99 20.67 12.15
CA ALA A 4 19.24 21.02 10.93
C ALA A 4 19.38 19.98 9.81
N SER A 5 20.49 19.23 9.79
CA SER A 5 20.73 18.16 8.81
C SER A 5 19.88 16.92 9.11
N GLN A 6 19.75 16.55 10.39
CA GLN A 6 18.92 15.42 10.80
C GLN A 6 17.44 15.70 10.60
N GLN A 7 16.98 16.91 10.92
CA GLN A 7 15.59 17.33 10.70
C GLN A 7 15.21 17.35 9.21
N LYS A 8 16.13 17.81 8.33
CA LYS A 8 15.95 17.71 6.87
C LYS A 8 15.88 16.26 6.38
N ARG A 9 16.73 15.36 6.88
CA ARG A 9 16.69 13.93 6.50
C ARG A 9 15.40 13.24 6.92
N LEU A 10 14.86 13.59 8.08
CA LEU A 10 13.57 13.08 8.56
C LEU A 10 12.44 13.47 7.60
N LEU A 11 12.38 14.75 7.22
CA LEU A 11 11.34 15.28 6.32
C LEU A 11 11.43 14.71 4.90
N ILE A 12 12.64 14.48 4.38
CA ILE A 12 12.83 13.90 3.04
C ILE A 12 12.36 12.43 2.98
N ASN A 13 12.49 11.68 4.07
CA ASN A 13 12.02 10.29 4.13
C ASN A 13 10.50 10.16 4.29
N ILE A 14 9.85 11.15 4.92
CA ILE A 14 8.38 11.19 5.05
C ILE A 14 7.73 11.59 3.71
N LEU A 15 8.40 12.43 2.92
CA LEU A 15 7.90 12.92 1.62
C LEU A 15 8.39 12.11 0.42
N ALA A 16 9.13 11.02 0.64
CA ALA A 16 9.55 10.16 -0.45
C ALA A 16 8.32 9.38 -0.93
N PRO A 17 7.86 9.55 -2.18
CA PRO A 17 6.69 8.84 -2.68
C PRO A 17 6.91 7.35 -2.49
N VAL A 18 5.98 6.68 -1.80
CA VAL A 18 6.04 5.24 -1.54
C VAL A 18 6.07 4.53 -2.89
N SER A 19 7.28 4.21 -3.36
CA SER A 19 7.45 3.57 -4.64
C SER A 19 7.01 2.12 -4.49
N TRP A 20 6.11 1.67 -5.34
CA TRP A 20 5.75 0.25 -5.43
C TRP A 20 6.96 -0.70 -5.61
N LYS A 21 8.12 -0.18 -6.03
CA LYS A 21 9.38 -0.93 -6.10
C LYS A 21 9.93 -1.33 -4.73
N SER A 22 9.68 -0.55 -3.67
CA SER A 22 10.09 -0.88 -2.30
C SER A 22 9.08 -1.76 -1.56
N ALA A 23 7.91 -2.01 -2.15
CA ALA A 23 6.90 -2.87 -1.54
C ALA A 23 7.44 -4.31 -1.34
N LYS A 24 7.26 -4.83 -0.13
CA LYS A 24 7.65 -6.21 0.21
C LYS A 24 6.75 -7.19 -0.53
N LYS A 25 7.33 -7.97 -1.44
CA LYS A 25 6.62 -9.05 -2.13
C LYS A 25 6.25 -10.16 -1.13
N THR A 26 5.09 -10.76 -1.33
CA THR A 26 4.59 -11.88 -0.53
C THR A 26 3.91 -12.89 -1.44
N THR A 27 3.71 -14.12 -0.94
CA THR A 27 2.99 -15.15 -1.68
C THR A 27 1.47 -15.05 -1.45
N ALA A 28 0.68 -15.56 -2.40
CA ALA A 28 -0.78 -15.61 -2.25
C ALA A 28 -1.19 -16.37 -0.97
N LYS A 29 -0.56 -17.51 -0.67
CA LYS A 29 -0.83 -18.30 0.55
C LYS A 29 -0.64 -17.47 1.82
N LYS A 30 0.47 -16.73 1.92
CA LYS A 30 0.76 -15.91 3.10
C LYS A 30 -0.20 -14.73 3.21
N ALA A 31 -0.51 -14.09 2.09
CA ALA A 31 -1.44 -12.96 2.06
C ALA A 31 -2.86 -13.39 2.48
N MET A 32 -3.34 -14.53 1.97
CA MET A 32 -4.61 -15.14 2.38
C MET A 32 -4.66 -15.40 3.90
N GLY A 33 -3.61 -15.98 4.48
CA GLY A 33 -3.56 -16.19 5.93
C GLY A 33 -3.61 -14.89 6.75
N LEU A 34 -3.06 -13.79 6.25
CA LEU A 34 -3.16 -12.48 6.93
C LEU A 34 -4.59 -11.91 6.86
N MET A 35 -5.26 -12.11 5.73
CA MET A 35 -6.65 -11.69 5.51
C MET A 35 -7.60 -12.47 6.44
N GLU A 36 -7.47 -13.79 6.49
CA GLU A 36 -8.32 -14.66 7.31
C GLU A 36 -8.17 -14.39 8.81
N ASN A 37 -6.96 -14.00 9.25
CA ASN A 37 -6.70 -13.64 10.64
C ASN A 37 -7.13 -12.20 11.01
N GLY A 38 -7.70 -11.43 10.07
CA GLY A 38 -8.11 -10.04 10.30
C GLY A 38 -6.97 -9.08 10.60
N LYS A 39 -5.72 -9.47 10.32
CA LYS A 39 -4.50 -8.69 10.61
C LYS A 39 -4.02 -7.86 9.43
N ALA A 40 -4.72 -7.92 8.30
CA ALA A 40 -4.37 -7.16 7.11
C ALA A 40 -5.62 -6.68 6.38
N LEU A 41 -5.50 -5.49 5.79
CA LEU A 41 -6.44 -4.97 4.82
C LEU A 41 -5.99 -5.37 3.41
N PHE A 42 -6.91 -5.91 2.62
CA PHE A 42 -6.66 -6.17 1.20
C PHE A 42 -7.21 -5.02 0.38
N ILE A 43 -6.36 -4.41 -0.44
CA ILE A 43 -6.75 -3.35 -1.36
C ILE A 43 -6.51 -3.86 -2.79
N ASP A 44 -7.57 -3.88 -3.58
CA ASP A 44 -7.50 -4.18 -5.00
C ASP A 44 -7.23 -2.89 -5.78
N VAL A 45 -6.03 -2.82 -6.35
CA VAL A 45 -5.51 -1.65 -7.08
C VAL A 45 -5.87 -1.62 -8.56
N ARG A 46 -6.67 -2.59 -9.04
CA ARG A 46 -7.13 -2.64 -10.43
C ARG A 46 -8.15 -1.53 -10.70
N LEU A 47 -8.49 -1.37 -11.98
CA LEU A 47 -9.55 -0.46 -12.38
C LEU A 47 -10.90 -0.92 -11.80
N PRO A 48 -11.81 0.03 -11.47
CA PRO A 48 -13.10 -0.31 -10.88
C PRO A 48 -13.95 -1.29 -11.70
N MET A 49 -13.82 -1.27 -13.03
CA MET A 49 -14.50 -2.24 -13.92
C MET A 49 -14.13 -3.69 -13.60
N HIS A 50 -12.84 -4.00 -13.45
CA HIS A 50 -12.38 -5.36 -13.15
C HIS A 50 -12.79 -5.83 -11.75
N TYR A 51 -12.85 -4.90 -10.79
CA TYR A 51 -13.29 -5.21 -9.43
C TYR A 51 -14.79 -5.57 -9.38
N ARG A 52 -15.62 -4.88 -10.17
CA ARG A 52 -17.06 -5.14 -10.25
C ARG A 52 -17.35 -6.52 -10.87
N GLU A 53 -16.56 -6.94 -11.84
CA GLU A 53 -16.70 -8.25 -12.48
C GLU A 53 -16.29 -9.37 -11.52
N VAL A 54 -15.09 -9.30 -10.95
CA VAL A 54 -14.55 -10.31 -10.04
C VAL A 54 -13.62 -9.66 -9.03
N HIS A 55 -13.93 -9.85 -7.74
CA HIS A 55 -13.06 -9.43 -6.65
C HIS A 55 -12.99 -10.49 -5.54
N LYS A 56 -11.98 -10.37 -4.70
CA LYS A 56 -11.88 -11.18 -3.49
C LYS A 56 -12.81 -10.62 -2.43
N LYS A 57 -13.70 -11.45 -1.88
CA LYS A 57 -14.58 -11.07 -0.77
C LYS A 57 -13.76 -10.49 0.38
N GLY A 58 -14.09 -9.28 0.82
CA GLY A 58 -13.39 -8.55 1.89
C GLY A 58 -12.22 -7.66 1.43
N ALA A 59 -11.87 -7.68 0.14
CA ALA A 59 -10.99 -6.65 -0.42
C ALA A 59 -11.74 -5.32 -0.54
N LEU A 60 -11.02 -4.21 -0.40
CA LEU A 60 -11.51 -2.88 -0.73
C LEU A 60 -11.07 -2.50 -2.15
N ASN A 61 -11.90 -1.73 -2.84
CA ASN A 61 -11.55 -1.16 -4.13
C ASN A 61 -10.91 0.21 -3.92
N ALA A 62 -9.64 0.35 -4.29
CA ALA A 62 -9.01 1.65 -4.45
C ALA A 62 -7.98 1.53 -5.56
N ASN A 63 -8.20 2.24 -6.66
CA ASN A 63 -7.31 2.14 -7.82
C ASN A 63 -5.87 2.53 -7.44
N ARG A 64 -4.90 2.04 -8.23
CA ARG A 64 -3.47 2.27 -7.96
C ARG A 64 -3.08 3.72 -7.74
N LYS A 65 -3.69 4.66 -8.48
CA LYS A 65 -3.36 6.09 -8.37
C LYS A 65 -3.79 6.63 -7.01
N THR A 66 -5.04 6.36 -6.62
CA THR A 66 -5.58 6.73 -5.29
C THR A 66 -4.73 6.16 -4.17
N VAL A 67 -4.38 4.87 -4.24
CA VAL A 67 -3.55 4.22 -3.20
C VAL A 67 -2.15 4.83 -3.13
N GLN A 68 -1.59 5.29 -4.25
CA GLN A 68 -0.27 5.93 -4.26
C GLN A 68 -0.31 7.37 -3.73
N GLU A 69 -1.45 8.06 -3.86
CA GLU A 69 -1.64 9.43 -3.38
C GLU A 69 -2.05 9.47 -1.90
N ASP A 70 -2.74 8.43 -1.40
CA ASP A 70 -3.31 8.39 -0.04
C ASP A 70 -2.52 7.52 0.96
N LEU A 71 -1.55 6.70 0.52
CA LEU A 71 -0.64 6.00 1.42
C LEU A 71 0.52 6.92 1.80
N ASP A 72 0.30 7.75 2.82
CA ASP A 72 1.35 8.43 3.60
C ASP A 72 2.23 7.43 4.39
#